data_AF-A0A2L2YWQ8-F1
#
_entry.id   AF-A0A2L2YWQ8-F1
#
_cell.length_a   1.000
_cell.length_b   1.000
_cell.length_c   1.000
_cell.angle_alpha   90.00
_cell.angle_beta   90.00
_cell.angle_gamma   90.00
#
_symmetry.space_group_name_H-M   'P 1'
#
loop_
_entity.id
_entity.type
_entity.pdbx_description
1 polymer ?
#
loop_
_entity_poly.entity_id
_entity_poly.type
_entity_poly.pdbx_seq_one_letter_code
_entity_poly.pdbx_strand_id
1 'polypeptide(L)' 'DGNFRSLLRYLAYIGDKDLKDQLMNSDGKSMYTSSFIQNELIDTFGHLIQSQIVTNVRKSIFYSILADETTDISQVE' A
#
# COMPACT_ATOMS: atom_id res chain seq x y z
N ASP A 1 15.38 -1.03 -5.51
CA ASP A 1 14.05 -1.59 -5.19
C ASP A 1 13.06 -0.47 -5.01
N GLY A 2 11.93 -0.51 -5.71
CA GLY A 2 10.85 0.48 -5.55
C GLY A 2 10.06 0.28 -4.24
N ASN A 3 9.23 1.26 -3.89
CA ASN A 3 8.46 1.29 -2.64
C ASN A 3 7.68 -0.01 -2.36
N PHE A 4 7.05 -0.59 -3.38
CA PHE A 4 6.27 -1.82 -3.25
C PHE A 4 7.11 -3.03 -2.79
N ARG A 5 8.32 -3.20 -3.34
CA ARG A 5 9.22 -4.29 -2.93
C ARG A 5 9.74 -4.10 -1.50
N SER A 6 9.93 -2.85 -1.08
CA SER A 6 10.27 -2.53 0.30
C SER A 6 9.13 -2.85 1.27
N LEU A 7 7.89 -2.57 0.88
CA LEU A 7 6.70 -2.95 1.65
C LEU A 7 6.58 -4.47 1.81
N LEU A 8 6.72 -5.24 0.72
CA LEU A 8 6.64 -6.70 0.77
C LEU A 8 7.68 -7.31 1.72
N ARG A 9 8.92 -6.80 1.70
CA ARG A 9 9.97 -7.23 2.64
C ARG A 9 9.66 -6.84 4.07
N TYR A 10 9.11 -5.66 4.29
CA TYR A 10 8.68 -5.24 5.62
C TYR A 10 7.61 -6.20 6.15
N LEU A 11 6.57 -6.51 5.38
CA LEU A 11 5.52 -7.46 5.78
C LEU A 11 6.08 -8.87 6.09
N ALA A 12 6.98 -9.37 5.25
CA ALA A 12 7.68 -10.63 5.50
C ALA A 12 8.57 -10.59 6.77
N TYR A 13 9.10 -9.42 7.13
CA TYR A 13 9.89 -9.23 8.34
C TYR A 13 9.05 -9.18 9.62
N ILE A 14 7.88 -8.52 9.60
CA ILE A 14 7.03 -8.32 10.80
C ILE A 14 6.45 -9.64 11.32
N GLY A 15 6.41 -10.70 10.51
CA GLY A 15 6.08 -12.04 10.99
C GLY A 15 5.29 -12.93 10.03
N ASP A 16 5.00 -12.46 8.81
CA ASP A 16 4.33 -13.29 7.82
C ASP A 16 5.32 -14.31 7.23
N LYS A 17 5.36 -15.50 7.85
CA LYS A 17 6.26 -16.60 7.48
C LYS A 17 5.95 -17.15 6.09
N ASP A 18 4.67 -17.21 5.72
CA ASP A 18 4.23 -17.72 4.43
C ASP A 18 4.64 -16.74 3.31
N LEU A 19 4.43 -15.43 3.53
CA LEU A 19 4.90 -14.41 2.62
C LEU A 19 6.42 -14.40 2.50
N LYS A 20 7.13 -14.55 3.62
CA LYS A 20 8.60 -14.62 3.65
C LYS A 20 9.11 -15.81 2.85
N ASP A 21 8.57 -17.00 3.09
CA ASP A 21 8.98 -18.22 2.40
C ASP A 21 8.63 -18.15 0.91
N GLN A 22 7.49 -17.56 0.56
CA GLN A 22 7.13 -17.36 -0.84
C GLN A 22 8.05 -16.34 -1.53
N LEU A 23 8.45 -15.25 -0.87
CA LEU A 23 9.39 -14.28 -1.45
C LEU A 23 10.82 -14.83 -1.59
N MET A 24 11.25 -15.73 -0.70
CA MET A 24 12.60 -16.32 -0.71
C MET A 24 12.72 -17.52 -1.66
N ASN A 25 11.68 -18.34 -1.79
CA ASN A 25 11.73 -19.63 -2.49
C ASN A 25 11.04 -19.63 -3.86
N SER A 26 10.52 -18.48 -4.34
CA SER A 26 9.82 -18.44 -5.62
C SER A 26 10.69 -18.10 -6.81
N ASP A 27 10.68 -18.99 -7.81
CA ASP A 27 11.27 -18.75 -9.13
C ASP A 27 10.41 -17.78 -9.93
N GLY A 28 10.64 -16.47 -9.77
CA GLY A 28 10.20 -15.37 -10.65
C GLY A 28 8.69 -15.13 -10.84
N LYS A 29 7.84 -16.14 -10.59
CA LYS A 29 6.43 -16.21 -10.97
C LYS A 29 5.48 -15.92 -9.80
N SER A 30 5.94 -16.02 -8.55
CA SER A 30 5.13 -15.73 -7.36
C SER A 30 5.71 -14.65 -6.45
N MET A 31 6.52 -13.74 -7.00
CA MET A 31 7.06 -12.59 -6.28
C MET A 31 6.02 -11.48 -6.00
N TYR A 32 4.73 -11.69 -6.32
CA TYR A 32 3.67 -10.67 -6.25
C TYR A 32 4.00 -9.36 -7.00
N THR A 33 4.90 -9.41 -7.99
CA THR A 33 5.43 -8.25 -8.70
C THR A 33 4.78 -8.04 -10.07
N SER A 34 3.78 -8.82 -10.47
CA SER A 34 3.00 -8.50 -11.67
C SER A 34 2.18 -7.23 -11.44
N SER A 35 1.97 -6.43 -12.48
CA SER A 35 1.17 -5.21 -12.40
C SER A 35 -0.25 -5.47 -11.86
N PHE A 36 -0.86 -6.58 -12.26
CA PHE A 36 -2.16 -7.01 -11.77
C PHE A 36 -2.19 -7.19 -10.25
N ILE A 37 -1.27 -8.01 -9.72
CA ILE A 37 -1.21 -8.29 -8.28
C ILE A 37 -0.82 -7.04 -7.49
N GLN A 38 0.10 -6.23 -8.02
CA GLN A 38 0.49 -4.96 -7.39
C GLN A 38 -0.72 -4.04 -7.22
N ASN A 39 -1.52 -3.86 -8.28
CA ASN A 39 -2.70 -3.01 -8.23
C ASN A 39 -3.75 -3.56 -7.25
N GLU A 40 -4.02 -4.87 -7.27
CA GLU A 40 -4.97 -5.50 -6.35
C GLU A 40 -4.56 -5.31 -4.87
N LEU A 41 -3.27 -5.45 -4.57
CA LEU A 41 -2.74 -5.20 -3.23
C LEU A 41 -2.83 -3.73 -2.83
N ILE A 42 -2.50 -2.81 -3.74
CA ILE A 42 -2.61 -1.36 -3.51
C ILE A 42 -4.07 -0.99 -3.20
N ASP A 43 -5.02 -1.49 -3.98
CA ASP A 43 -6.45 -1.23 -3.77
C ASP A 43 -6.94 -1.81 -2.44
N THR A 44 -6.55 -3.05 -2.14
CA THR A 44 -6.92 -3.72 -0.87
C THR A 44 -6.38 -2.96 0.34
N PHE A 45 -5.10 -2.58 0.33
CA PHE A 45 -4.52 -1.78 1.41
C PHE A 45 -5.14 -0.39 1.49
N GLY A 46 -5.41 0.24 0.35
CA GLY A 46 -6.12 1.53 0.28
C GLY A 46 -7.47 1.47 1.00
N HIS A 47 -8.28 0.46 0.70
CA HIS A 47 -9.57 0.25 1.37
C HIS A 47 -9.44 -0.01 2.88
N LEU A 48 -8.47 -0.82 3.31
CA LEU A 48 -8.25 -1.12 4.73
C LEU A 48 -7.86 0.15 5.51
N ILE A 49 -6.88 0.90 4.99
CA ILE A 49 -6.42 2.15 5.61
C ILE A 49 -7.56 3.16 5.69
N GLN A 50 -8.29 3.35 4.58
CA GLN A 50 -9.43 4.26 4.54
C GLN A 50 -10.52 3.86 5.55
N SER A 51 -10.88 2.57 5.60
CA SER A 51 -11.87 2.06 6.54
C SER A 51 -11.47 2.33 8.00
N GLN A 52 -10.19 2.13 8.33
CA GLN A 52 -9.67 2.41 9.67
C GLN A 52 -9.71 3.91 10.00
N ILE A 53 -9.31 4.78 9.07
CA ILE A 53 -9.37 6.23 9.25
C ILE A 53 -10.82 6.66 9.46
N VAL A 54 -11.75 6.24 8.60
CA VAL A 54 -13.17 6.60 8.71
C VAL A 54 -13.76 6.09 10.02
N THR A 55 -13.41 4.89 10.46
CA THR A 55 -13.83 4.34 11.75
C THR A 55 -13.35 5.21 12.91
N ASN A 56 -12.10 5.66 12.87
CA ASN A 56 -11.52 6.54 13.90
C ASN A 56 -12.18 7.92 13.90
N VAL A 57 -12.38 8.51 12.71
CA VAL A 57 -13.06 9.81 12.55
C VAL A 57 -14.48 9.76 13.09
N ARG A 58 -15.25 8.69 12.79
CA ARG A 58 -16.62 8.50 13.29
C ARG A 58 -16.71 8.36 14.81
N LYS A 59 -15.67 7.84 15.45
CA LYS A 59 -15.57 7.71 16.92
C LYS A 59 -15.08 9.00 17.59
N SER A 60 -14.52 9.92 16.83
CA SER A 60 -13.97 11.16 17.37
C SER A 60 -15.06 12.18 17.63
N ILE A 61 -14.92 12.94 18.72
CA ILE A 61 -15.78 14.11 19.02
C ILE A 61 -15.44 15.26 18.07
N PHE A 62 -14.16 15.42 17.73
CA PHE A 62 -13.65 16.50 16.87
C PHE A 62 -12.62 15.95 15.89
N TYR A 63 -12.68 16.40 14.64
CA TYR A 63 -11.65 16.12 13.63
C TYR A 63 -11.45 17.37 12.77
N SER A 64 -10.31 17.45 12.11
CA SER A 64 -10.00 18.54 11.18
C SER A 64 -9.46 17.94 9.89
N ILE A 65 -9.86 18.50 8.76
CA ILE A 65 -9.42 18.09 7.43
C ILE A 65 -8.54 19.21 6.90
N LEU A 66 -7.30 18.87 6.56
CA LEU A 66 -6.37 19.75 5.87
C LEU A 66 -6.20 19.19 4.46
N ALA A 67 -6.51 19.99 3.46
CA ALA A 67 -6.29 19.65 2.06
C ALA A 67 -5.28 20.64 1.50
N ASP A 68 -4.18 20.11 0.96
CA ASP A 68 -3.18 20.89 0.24
C ASP A 68 -3.35 20.60 -1.26
N GLU A 69 -3.59 21.65 -2.04
CA GLU A 69 -3.81 21.52 -3.48
C GLU A 69 -2.48 21.70 -4.21
N THR A 70 -1.97 20.63 -4.81
CA THR A 70 -0.85 20.70 -5.75
C THR A 70 -1.40 20.91 -7.16
N THR A 71 -1.25 22.10 -7.72
CA THR A 71 -1.64 22.36 -9.11
C THR A 71 -0.59 21.74 -10.03
N ASP A 72 -0.98 20.72 -10.81
CA ASP A 72 -0.10 20.09 -11.79
C ASP A 72 0.06 21.05 -12.98
N ILE A 73 1.10 21.89 -12.95
CA ILE A 73 1.54 22.65 -14.14
C ILE A 73 2.22 21.68 -15.11
N SER A 74 1.42 20.85 -15.79
CA SER A 74 1.88 20.14 -16.97
C SER A 74 2.43 21.18 -17.95
N GLN A 75 3.73 21.09 -18.23
CA GLN A 75 4.41 21.99 -19.15
C GLN A 75 3.77 21.86 -20.53
N VAL A 76 3.08 22.92 -20.95
CA VAL A 76 2.82 23.19 -22.36
C VAL A 76 4.08 23.89 -22.88
N GLU A 77 4.88 23.18 -23.68
CA GLU A 77 5.69 23.77 -24.74
C GLU A 77 5.82 22.80 -25.92
#